data_AF-A0A4P2R4Q4-F1
#
_entry.id   AF-A0A4P2R4Q4-F1
#
_cell.length_a   1.000
_cell.length_b   1.000
_cell.length_c   1.000
_cell.angle_alpha   90.00
_cell.angle_beta   90.00
_cell.angle_gamma   90.00
#
_symmetry.space_group_name_H-M   'P 1'
#
loop_
_entity.id
_entity.type
_entity.pdbx_description
1 polymer ?
#
loop_
_entity_poly.entity_id
_entity_poly.type
_entity_poly.pdbx_seq_one_letter_code
_entity_poly.pdbx_strand_id
1 'polypeptide(L)'
;MALVGSILLLDAAQARAQELGDIGLNRFSPAPVGDPFHEVQSPAIGGHIVPRAAVLIDHADEPLVLERGAERGAVVTHQTFLHFSGSFSLWDRLLVSAVIPAVIDQGGERPTAYDVQLHSPPSAAMSDIRVGARVRLSGTEDGDFSQFALATDLYLPTGAAGMFVSDGGLCLAPHLLLGGRGEIFTWSIDLGGLFHDSESASALTYGGGAGLSLWGGRLFLSTELSATTTFHEMVTAAFKGREYKPQLSGEFVYVKAANRSIRQDIGHNVELLFGARVRLLEGVSAGLAAGPGLTSGIGTPASRIVAALSWELPQDDEERVPDADGDGVADASDACPYASGQQRSASAQSGCPEVDPDGDGVKEPDDACPDERGVQTKSWHSNGCPSVDDPDDDGIPDAADACPDRRGKPSKDRRANGCPDAAGDGAPTGVSPGPG
;
A
#
# COMPACT_ATOMS: atom_id res chain seq x y z
N MET A 1 48.70 -51.91 -48.49
CA MET A 1 47.89 -50.71 -48.79
C MET A 1 47.14 -50.38 -47.51
N ALA A 2 47.71 -49.51 -46.67
CA ALA A 2 47.27 -48.11 -46.49
C ALA A 2 45.89 -48.05 -45.80
N LEU A 3 45.64 -47.37 -44.69
CA LEU A 3 46.39 -46.38 -43.93
C LEU A 3 45.81 -46.32 -42.50
N VAL A 4 46.65 -46.01 -41.53
CA VAL A 4 46.32 -45.54 -40.17
C VAL A 4 45.67 -44.15 -40.27
N GLY A 5 44.67 -43.83 -39.44
CA GLY A 5 44.02 -42.51 -39.46
C GLY A 5 43.08 -42.23 -38.27
N SER A 6 43.70 -41.98 -37.12
CA SER A 6 43.32 -41.07 -36.04
C SER A 6 41.84 -40.87 -35.66
N ILE A 7 41.54 -41.38 -34.46
CA ILE A 7 40.61 -40.83 -33.48
C ILE A 7 40.89 -39.32 -33.31
N LEU A 8 39.89 -38.49 -33.59
CA LEU A 8 39.78 -37.14 -33.05
C LEU A 8 38.51 -37.10 -32.20
N LEU A 9 38.72 -37.39 -30.91
CA LEU A 9 37.89 -36.88 -29.84
C LEU A 9 37.85 -35.36 -30.01
N LEU A 10 36.68 -34.78 -30.31
CA LEU A 10 36.44 -33.37 -30.06
C LEU A 10 36.30 -33.21 -28.54
N ASP A 11 37.46 -33.16 -27.88
CA ASP A 11 37.62 -32.57 -26.57
C ASP A 11 38.57 -31.37 -26.74
N ALA A 12 38.35 -30.34 -25.93
CA ALA A 12 38.95 -29.01 -25.95
C ALA A 12 38.35 -27.97 -26.91
N ALA A 13 37.24 -27.37 -26.45
CA ALA A 13 37.20 -25.93 -26.22
C ALA A 13 36.19 -25.55 -25.11
N GLN A 14 36.25 -26.22 -23.95
CA GLN A 14 35.92 -25.54 -22.70
C GLN A 14 37.03 -24.52 -22.42
N ALA A 15 37.06 -23.46 -23.21
CA ALA A 15 37.87 -22.29 -22.93
C ALA A 15 37.19 -21.56 -21.78
N ARG A 16 37.82 -21.65 -20.61
CA ARG A 16 37.40 -21.07 -19.33
C ARG A 16 36.83 -19.65 -19.53
N ALA A 17 35.51 -19.53 -19.44
CA ALA A 17 34.88 -18.27 -19.10
C ALA A 17 35.44 -17.89 -17.72
N GLN A 18 36.32 -16.90 -17.68
CA GLN A 18 36.91 -16.43 -16.44
C GLN A 18 35.80 -15.64 -15.72
N GLU A 19 35.18 -16.31 -14.74
CA GLU A 19 33.99 -15.94 -13.98
C GLU A 19 34.11 -14.55 -13.31
N LEU A 20 33.50 -13.51 -13.91
CA LEU A 20 32.60 -12.71 -13.07
C LEU A 20 31.49 -13.71 -12.72
N GLY A 21 31.26 -13.98 -11.43
CA GLY A 21 30.18 -14.89 -11.02
C GLY A 21 28.82 -14.49 -11.61
N ASP A 22 27.80 -15.30 -11.39
CA ASP A 22 26.44 -14.94 -11.81
C ASP A 22 26.03 -13.61 -11.14
N ILE A 23 26.07 -12.54 -11.92
CA ILE A 23 25.73 -11.17 -11.52
C ILE A 23 24.72 -10.65 -12.53
N GLY A 24 23.51 -10.35 -12.10
CA GLY A 24 22.54 -9.59 -12.88
C GLY A 24 22.96 -8.12 -12.94
N LEU A 25 22.91 -7.51 -14.13
CA LEU A 25 23.19 -6.07 -14.27
C LEU A 25 21.95 -5.22 -14.08
N ASN A 26 20.77 -5.72 -14.43
CA ASN A 26 19.56 -4.93 -14.32
C ASN A 26 19.25 -4.63 -12.85
N ARG A 27 19.16 -3.35 -12.51
CA ARG A 27 18.75 -2.85 -11.18
C ARG A 27 17.29 -2.40 -11.17
N PHE A 28 16.73 -2.12 -12.34
CA PHE A 28 15.32 -1.77 -12.49
C PHE A 28 14.45 -3.00 -12.26
N SER A 29 13.60 -2.92 -11.26
CA SER A 29 12.62 -3.94 -10.90
C SER A 29 11.22 -3.33 -11.01
N PRO A 30 10.42 -3.67 -12.04
CA PRO A 30 9.13 -3.02 -12.24
C PRO A 30 8.23 -3.16 -11.02
N ALA A 31 7.57 -2.09 -10.59
CA ALA A 31 6.54 -2.18 -9.55
C ALA A 31 5.41 -3.13 -9.99
N PRO A 32 4.74 -3.83 -9.06
CA PRO A 32 3.58 -4.66 -9.40
C PRO A 32 2.53 -3.90 -10.21
N VAL A 33 1.89 -4.60 -11.16
CA VAL A 33 0.84 -3.98 -11.98
C VAL A 33 -0.29 -3.49 -11.08
N GLY A 34 -0.70 -2.23 -11.28
CA GLY A 34 -1.63 -1.51 -10.41
C GLY A 34 -0.95 -0.37 -9.65
N ASP A 35 0.37 -0.42 -9.47
CA ASP A 35 1.10 0.65 -8.81
C ASP A 35 1.13 1.93 -9.65
N PRO A 36 1.12 3.12 -9.02
CA PRO A 36 1.12 4.40 -9.72
C PRO A 36 2.45 4.71 -10.44
N PHE A 37 3.54 4.13 -9.99
CA PHE A 37 4.91 4.36 -10.45
C PHE A 37 5.42 3.17 -11.28
N HIS A 38 6.57 3.32 -11.96
CA HIS A 38 7.16 2.29 -12.81
C HIS A 38 8.08 1.35 -12.04
N GLU A 39 8.86 1.88 -11.09
CA GLU A 39 9.79 1.11 -10.26
C GLU A 39 9.43 1.18 -8.78
N VAL A 40 9.07 2.36 -8.28
CA VAL A 40 8.81 2.58 -6.85
C VAL A 40 7.49 1.95 -6.45
N GLN A 41 7.51 0.97 -5.55
CA GLN A 41 6.29 0.33 -5.09
C GLN A 41 5.44 1.27 -4.24
N SER A 42 4.11 1.08 -4.24
CA SER A 42 3.19 1.82 -3.37
C SER A 42 2.41 0.91 -2.41
N PRO A 43 1.93 1.42 -1.26
CA PRO A 43 1.07 0.64 -0.38
C PRO A 43 -0.38 0.49 -0.91
N ALA A 44 -0.72 1.13 -2.04
CA ALA A 44 -2.07 1.07 -2.59
C ALA A 44 -2.40 -0.35 -3.08
N ILE A 45 -3.56 -0.84 -2.67
CA ILE A 45 -4.13 -2.11 -3.14
C ILE A 45 -5.62 -1.87 -3.35
N GLY A 46 -6.05 -2.08 -4.58
CA GLY A 46 -7.43 -1.81 -4.98
C GLY A 46 -8.26 -2.99 -5.36
N GLY A 47 -9.50 -2.96 -4.89
CA GLY A 47 -10.57 -3.89 -5.18
C GLY A 47 -10.41 -5.27 -4.54
N HIS A 48 -11.41 -6.09 -4.75
CA HIS A 48 -11.47 -7.48 -4.33
C HIS A 48 -11.68 -8.36 -5.58
N ILE A 49 -10.77 -9.33 -5.78
CA ILE A 49 -10.76 -10.22 -6.95
C ILE A 49 -10.50 -9.43 -8.25
N VAL A 50 -9.47 -8.58 -8.23
CA VAL A 50 -9.09 -7.76 -9.39
C VAL A 50 -7.82 -8.31 -10.05
N PRO A 51 -7.93 -8.99 -11.19
CA PRO A 51 -6.77 -9.34 -12.00
C PRO A 51 -6.25 -8.11 -12.75
N ARG A 52 -4.92 -7.99 -12.82
CA ARG A 52 -4.22 -7.01 -13.66
C ARG A 52 -3.09 -7.68 -14.41
N ALA A 53 -2.77 -7.15 -15.59
CA ALA A 53 -1.68 -7.62 -16.42
C ALA A 53 -0.96 -6.45 -17.10
N ALA A 54 0.34 -6.58 -17.34
CA ALA A 54 1.09 -5.60 -18.10
C ALA A 54 2.18 -6.26 -18.93
N VAL A 55 2.49 -5.60 -20.05
CA VAL A 55 3.73 -5.81 -20.80
C VAL A 55 4.55 -4.54 -20.68
N LEU A 56 5.78 -4.67 -20.21
CA LEU A 56 6.71 -3.56 -20.04
C LEU A 56 8.00 -3.86 -20.78
N ILE A 57 8.54 -2.86 -21.45
CA ILE A 57 9.89 -2.89 -22.03
C ILE A 57 10.74 -1.83 -21.33
N ASP A 58 11.94 -2.21 -20.92
CA ASP A 58 12.95 -1.26 -20.46
C ASP A 58 14.25 -1.42 -21.24
N HIS A 59 14.88 -0.29 -21.54
CA HIS A 59 16.14 -0.20 -22.25
C HIS A 59 17.11 0.61 -21.41
N ALA A 60 18.27 0.01 -21.12
CA ALA A 60 19.34 0.57 -20.32
C ALA A 60 20.58 0.80 -21.20
N ASP A 61 21.06 2.04 -21.25
CA ASP A 61 22.29 2.41 -21.95
C ASP A 61 23.51 2.26 -21.03
N GLU A 62 24.55 1.61 -21.52
CA GLU A 62 25.83 1.43 -20.84
C GLU A 62 25.74 0.98 -19.36
N PRO A 63 24.96 -0.06 -19.01
CA PRO A 63 24.80 -0.48 -17.61
C PRO A 63 26.09 -1.06 -16.99
N LEU A 64 27.11 -1.35 -17.81
CA LEU A 64 28.42 -1.78 -17.34
C LEU A 64 29.55 -1.15 -18.14
N VAL A 65 30.14 -0.10 -17.57
CA VAL A 65 31.33 0.59 -18.09
C VAL A 65 32.52 0.30 -17.18
N LEU A 66 33.68 0.07 -17.79
CA LEU A 66 34.97 0.01 -17.11
C LEU A 66 35.77 1.26 -17.42
N GLU A 67 36.29 1.90 -16.37
CA GLU A 67 37.13 3.09 -16.49
C GLU A 67 38.50 2.85 -15.84
N ARG A 68 39.56 3.21 -16.57
CA ARG A 68 40.96 3.17 -16.09
C ARG A 68 41.71 4.41 -16.55
N GLY A 69 41.80 5.41 -15.69
CA GLY A 69 42.48 6.67 -16.02
C GLY A 69 41.76 7.38 -17.17
N ALA A 70 42.36 7.38 -18.37
CA ALA A 70 41.74 7.95 -19.58
C ALA A 70 41.11 6.89 -20.51
N GLU A 71 41.30 5.59 -20.21
CA GLU A 71 40.71 4.50 -20.99
C GLU A 71 39.31 4.17 -20.46
N ARG A 72 38.32 4.15 -21.35
CA ARG A 72 36.92 3.80 -21.06
C ARG A 72 36.46 2.75 -22.07
N GLY A 73 35.77 1.71 -21.60
CA GLY A 73 35.18 0.69 -22.45
C GLY A 73 33.89 0.14 -21.85
N ALA A 74 32.85 0.01 -22.68
CA ALA A 74 31.54 -0.47 -22.24
C ALA A 74 31.45 -1.98 -22.45
N VAL A 75 31.52 -2.74 -21.37
CA VAL A 75 31.41 -4.21 -21.40
C VAL A 75 30.01 -4.62 -21.83
N VAL A 76 29.00 -3.88 -21.38
CA VAL A 76 27.63 -3.96 -21.86
C VAL A 76 27.24 -2.56 -22.31
N THR A 77 27.01 -2.38 -23.61
CA THR A 77 26.68 -1.09 -24.22
C THR A 77 25.18 -0.79 -24.13
N HIS A 78 24.35 -1.83 -24.12
CA HIS A 78 22.91 -1.72 -23.97
C HIS A 78 22.32 -3.05 -23.47
N GLN A 79 21.20 -2.95 -22.76
CA GLN A 79 20.41 -4.11 -22.35
C GLN A 79 18.92 -3.76 -22.42
N THR A 80 18.14 -4.59 -23.11
CA THR A 80 16.69 -4.41 -23.30
C THR A 80 15.94 -5.60 -22.74
N PHE A 81 15.09 -5.36 -21.75
CA PHE A 81 14.22 -6.38 -21.16
C PHE A 81 12.78 -6.20 -21.60
N LEU A 82 12.11 -7.34 -21.78
CA LEU A 82 10.66 -7.47 -21.87
C LEU A 82 10.16 -8.16 -20.60
N HIS A 83 9.20 -7.54 -19.95
CA HIS A 83 8.57 -8.02 -18.72
C HIS A 83 7.11 -8.35 -18.98
N PHE A 84 6.72 -9.58 -18.64
CA PHE A 84 5.32 -9.96 -18.54
C PHE A 84 4.93 -10.00 -17.06
N SER A 85 4.06 -9.08 -16.66
CA SER A 85 3.69 -8.88 -15.26
C SER A 85 2.21 -9.18 -15.07
N GLY A 86 1.88 -9.85 -13.98
CA GLY A 86 0.51 -10.08 -13.53
C GLY A 86 0.38 -9.78 -12.05
N SER A 87 -0.76 -9.23 -11.64
CA SER A 87 -1.12 -9.08 -10.23
C SER A 87 -2.58 -9.43 -10.00
N PHE A 88 -2.89 -9.79 -8.76
CA PHE A 88 -4.24 -10.11 -8.33
C PHE A 88 -4.45 -9.58 -6.92
N SER A 89 -5.43 -8.70 -6.74
CA SER A 89 -5.77 -8.14 -5.43
C SER A 89 -7.01 -8.76 -4.82
N LEU A 90 -6.99 -8.84 -3.50
CA LEU A 90 -7.93 -9.55 -2.64
C LEU A 90 -8.28 -8.67 -1.43
N TRP A 91 -9.57 -8.39 -1.26
CA TRP A 91 -10.15 -7.68 -0.10
C TRP A 91 -9.56 -6.29 0.13
N ASP A 92 -9.08 -5.62 -0.93
CA ASP A 92 -8.41 -4.33 -0.81
C ASP A 92 -7.19 -4.36 0.15
N ARG A 93 -6.62 -5.54 0.42
CA ARG A 93 -5.59 -5.69 1.46
C ARG A 93 -4.45 -6.59 1.08
N LEU A 94 -4.67 -7.60 0.24
CA LEU A 94 -3.63 -8.50 -0.21
C LEU A 94 -3.47 -8.36 -1.73
N LEU A 95 -2.24 -8.16 -2.18
CA LEU A 95 -1.86 -8.22 -3.59
C LEU A 95 -0.82 -9.32 -3.75
N VAL A 96 -1.05 -10.23 -4.68
CA VAL A 96 -0.04 -11.19 -5.13
C VAL A 96 0.34 -10.86 -6.56
N SER A 97 1.62 -11.00 -6.90
CA SER A 97 2.15 -10.65 -8.22
C SER A 97 3.18 -11.64 -8.72
N ALA A 98 3.36 -11.67 -10.03
CA ALA A 98 4.42 -12.39 -10.70
C ALA A 98 4.95 -11.56 -11.87
N VAL A 99 6.26 -11.60 -12.10
CA VAL A 99 6.93 -10.95 -13.22
C VAL A 99 7.86 -11.95 -13.89
N ILE A 100 7.75 -12.07 -15.20
CA ILE A 100 8.61 -12.90 -16.04
C ILE A 100 9.45 -11.98 -16.93
N PRO A 101 10.71 -11.72 -16.56
CA PRO A 101 11.64 -10.91 -17.34
C PRO A 101 12.43 -11.75 -18.35
N ALA A 102 12.62 -11.20 -19.54
CA ALA A 102 13.52 -11.76 -20.55
C ALA A 102 14.29 -10.63 -21.24
N VAL A 103 15.59 -10.81 -21.40
CA VAL A 103 16.40 -9.96 -22.29
C VAL A 103 16.07 -10.34 -23.72
N ILE A 104 15.64 -9.35 -24.49
CA ILE A 104 15.30 -9.51 -25.92
C ILE A 104 16.40 -8.97 -26.83
N ASP A 105 17.21 -8.04 -26.32
CA ASP A 105 18.34 -7.45 -27.02
C ASP A 105 19.40 -7.00 -26.00
N GLN A 106 20.65 -7.41 -26.22
CA GLN A 106 21.80 -6.94 -25.44
C GLN A 106 23.08 -7.04 -26.26
N GLY A 107 24.02 -6.17 -25.96
CA GLY A 107 25.32 -6.17 -26.62
C GLY A 107 26.36 -5.40 -25.82
N GLY A 108 27.58 -5.45 -26.32
CA GLY A 108 28.71 -4.86 -25.63
C GLY A 108 29.98 -4.87 -26.46
N GLU A 109 30.96 -4.09 -26.02
CA GLU A 109 32.29 -4.15 -26.58
C GLU A 109 33.07 -5.34 -26.00
N ARG A 110 34.27 -5.60 -26.53
CA ARG A 110 35.20 -6.59 -25.97
C ARG A 110 36.42 -5.88 -25.41
N PRO A 111 36.26 -5.01 -24.39
CA PRO A 111 37.39 -4.30 -23.83
C PRO A 111 38.35 -5.31 -23.20
N THR A 112 39.64 -5.07 -23.38
CA THR A 112 40.67 -5.82 -22.69
C THR A 112 40.95 -5.14 -21.36
N ALA A 113 40.67 -5.84 -20.27
CA ALA A 113 40.99 -5.38 -18.92
C ALA A 113 42.02 -6.36 -18.31
N TYR A 114 43.18 -5.86 -17.88
CA TYR A 114 44.24 -6.66 -17.23
C TYR A 114 44.65 -7.92 -18.01
N ASP A 115 44.85 -7.79 -19.32
CA ASP A 115 45.18 -8.89 -20.26
C ASP A 115 44.11 -9.99 -20.38
N VAL A 116 42.88 -9.71 -19.89
CA VAL A 116 41.69 -10.55 -20.07
C VAL A 116 40.74 -9.84 -21.03
N GLN A 117 40.41 -10.50 -22.13
CA GLN A 117 39.36 -10.03 -23.04
C GLN A 117 38.00 -10.43 -22.47
N LEU A 118 37.14 -9.45 -22.24
CA LEU A 118 35.76 -9.72 -21.82
C LEU A 118 34.91 -10.08 -23.05
N HIS A 119 34.03 -11.06 -22.88
CA HIS A 119 33.10 -11.46 -23.91
C HIS A 119 31.82 -10.63 -23.82
N SER A 120 31.32 -10.20 -24.99
CA SER A 120 30.01 -9.56 -25.09
C SER A 120 28.91 -10.62 -24.91
N PRO A 121 27.83 -10.32 -24.16
CA PRO A 121 26.78 -11.28 -23.92
C PRO A 121 25.95 -11.55 -25.20
N PRO A 122 25.47 -12.80 -25.41
CA PRO A 122 24.50 -13.13 -26.47
C PRO A 122 23.19 -12.33 -26.36
N SER A 123 22.52 -12.05 -27.48
CA SER A 123 21.44 -11.05 -27.55
C SER A 123 20.14 -11.37 -26.79
N ALA A 124 19.87 -12.62 -26.44
CA ALA A 124 18.63 -13.00 -25.76
C ALA A 124 18.87 -14.01 -24.64
N ALA A 125 18.22 -13.81 -23.49
CA ALA A 125 18.32 -14.68 -22.33
C ALA A 125 17.10 -14.53 -21.41
N MET A 126 16.71 -15.61 -20.74
CA MET A 126 15.76 -15.53 -19.62
C MET A 126 16.45 -14.93 -18.40
N SER A 127 15.71 -14.16 -17.62
CA SER A 127 16.15 -13.63 -16.33
C SER A 127 15.38 -14.31 -15.18
N ASP A 128 15.63 -13.87 -13.96
CA ASP A 128 15.05 -14.46 -12.75
C ASP A 128 13.57 -14.08 -12.61
N ILE A 129 12.70 -15.08 -12.54
CA ILE A 129 11.27 -14.86 -12.32
C ILE A 129 11.07 -14.30 -10.92
N ARG A 130 10.27 -13.24 -10.81
CA ARG A 130 9.89 -12.64 -9.53
C ARG A 130 8.48 -13.03 -9.15
N VAL A 131 8.28 -13.47 -7.92
CA VAL A 131 6.95 -13.61 -7.32
C VAL A 131 6.87 -12.74 -6.07
N GLY A 132 5.77 -12.03 -5.90
CA GLY A 132 5.63 -11.04 -4.84
C GLY A 132 4.31 -11.13 -4.11
N ALA A 133 4.30 -10.69 -2.86
CA ALA A 133 3.10 -10.50 -2.05
C ALA A 133 3.20 -9.18 -1.29
N ARG A 134 2.09 -8.45 -1.21
CA ARG A 134 1.95 -7.19 -0.47
C ARG A 134 0.70 -7.23 0.39
N VAL A 135 0.83 -6.82 1.64
CA VAL A 135 -0.28 -6.68 2.58
C VAL A 135 -0.37 -5.23 3.04
N ARG A 136 -1.47 -4.56 2.74
CA ARG A 136 -1.79 -3.24 3.29
C ARG A 136 -2.30 -3.40 4.72
N LEU A 137 -1.64 -2.70 5.63
CA LEU A 137 -1.89 -2.76 7.07
C LEU A 137 -2.76 -1.60 7.56
N SER A 138 -2.64 -0.43 6.94
CA SER A 138 -3.48 0.73 7.23
C SER A 138 -3.77 1.56 5.98
N GLY A 139 -4.85 2.34 6.06
CA GLY A 139 -5.37 3.16 4.97
C GLY A 139 -6.22 2.37 3.98
N THR A 140 -6.99 3.10 3.20
CA THR A 140 -7.86 2.66 2.10
C THR A 140 -7.27 3.13 0.78
N GLU A 141 -7.71 2.59 -0.36
CA GLU A 141 -7.10 2.93 -1.67
C GLU A 141 -7.36 4.39 -2.07
N ASP A 142 -8.57 4.86 -1.82
CA ASP A 142 -9.05 6.18 -2.23
C ASP A 142 -9.11 7.14 -1.05
N GLY A 143 -8.54 8.33 -1.20
CA GLY A 143 -8.70 9.43 -0.24
C GLY A 143 -7.73 9.41 0.94
N ASP A 144 -7.11 8.27 1.26
CA ASP A 144 -6.13 8.21 2.35
C ASP A 144 -4.74 8.69 1.92
N PHE A 145 -4.35 9.84 2.47
CA PHE A 145 -3.03 10.43 2.28
C PHE A 145 -1.92 9.73 3.10
N SER A 146 -2.27 8.70 3.87
CA SER A 146 -1.35 7.94 4.72
C SER A 146 -1.73 6.46 4.74
N GLN A 147 -0.99 5.68 3.98
CA GLN A 147 -1.12 4.24 3.82
C GLN A 147 0.18 3.57 4.26
N PHE A 148 0.04 2.36 4.78
CA PHE A 148 1.17 1.54 5.22
C PHE A 148 1.00 0.10 4.74
N ALA A 149 2.05 -0.47 4.15
CA ALA A 149 2.05 -1.86 3.72
C ALA A 149 3.42 -2.52 3.96
N LEU A 150 3.38 -3.84 4.10
CA LEU A 150 4.56 -4.70 4.00
C LEU A 150 4.48 -5.47 2.69
N ALA A 151 5.60 -5.58 1.99
CA ALA A 151 5.70 -6.44 0.81
C ALA A 151 6.92 -7.35 0.90
N THR A 152 6.90 -8.41 0.11
CA THR A 152 8.07 -9.21 -0.14
C THR A 152 8.06 -9.74 -1.56
N ASP A 153 9.22 -9.69 -2.21
CA ASP A 153 9.49 -10.31 -3.49
C ASP A 153 10.48 -11.47 -3.30
N LEU A 154 10.32 -12.50 -4.13
CA LEU A 154 11.20 -13.65 -4.21
C LEU A 154 11.67 -13.79 -5.66
N TYR A 155 12.97 -13.66 -5.88
CA TYR A 155 13.59 -13.88 -7.18
C TYR A 155 14.05 -15.33 -7.27
N LEU A 156 13.52 -16.06 -8.25
CA LEU A 156 13.81 -17.45 -8.51
C LEU A 156 15.01 -17.54 -9.48
N PRO A 157 16.01 -18.40 -9.22
CA PRO A 157 17.20 -18.54 -10.06
C PRO A 157 16.89 -19.29 -11.36
N THR A 158 16.12 -18.66 -12.24
CA THR A 158 15.69 -19.19 -13.54
C THR A 158 16.45 -18.59 -14.70
N GLY A 159 17.18 -17.50 -14.46
CA GLY A 159 17.93 -16.81 -15.49
C GLY A 159 19.18 -17.56 -15.93
N ALA A 160 19.68 -17.20 -17.10
CA ALA A 160 20.86 -17.84 -17.67
C ALA A 160 22.14 -17.39 -16.94
N ALA A 161 22.96 -18.37 -16.53
CA ALA A 161 24.25 -18.13 -15.89
C ALA A 161 25.27 -17.50 -16.84
N GLY A 162 26.15 -16.63 -16.32
CA GLY A 162 27.22 -15.96 -17.08
C GLY A 162 26.76 -14.98 -18.16
N MET A 163 25.49 -14.56 -18.11
CA MET A 163 24.83 -13.76 -19.16
C MET A 163 24.45 -12.34 -18.72
N PHE A 164 24.84 -11.93 -17.51
CA PHE A 164 24.48 -10.65 -16.90
C PHE A 164 22.98 -10.43 -16.64
N VAL A 165 22.22 -11.52 -16.51
CA VAL A 165 20.75 -11.50 -16.35
C VAL A 165 20.24 -12.17 -15.08
N SER A 166 21.12 -12.79 -14.29
CA SER A 166 20.79 -13.54 -13.09
C SER A 166 21.91 -13.45 -12.08
N ASP A 167 21.54 -13.45 -10.79
CA ASP A 167 22.47 -13.55 -9.66
C ASP A 167 22.74 -15.02 -9.25
N GLY A 168 22.22 -15.98 -10.02
CA GLY A 168 22.50 -17.42 -9.91
C GLY A 168 21.92 -18.12 -8.67
N GLY A 169 21.24 -17.39 -7.79
CA GLY A 169 20.67 -17.92 -6.55
C GLY A 169 19.34 -17.29 -6.18
N LEU A 170 18.69 -17.89 -5.18
CA LEU A 170 17.46 -17.34 -4.61
C LEU A 170 17.76 -15.99 -3.95
N CYS A 171 16.92 -14.98 -4.19
CA CYS A 171 16.98 -13.71 -3.49
C CYS A 171 15.64 -13.39 -2.85
N LEU A 172 15.65 -13.14 -1.53
CA LEU A 172 14.49 -12.64 -0.79
C LEU A 172 14.60 -11.12 -0.68
N ALA A 173 13.52 -10.42 -0.98
CA ALA A 173 13.45 -8.98 -0.88
C ALA A 173 12.25 -8.53 -0.03
N PRO A 174 12.40 -8.25 1.26
CA PRO A 174 11.36 -7.62 2.07
C PRO A 174 11.33 -6.11 1.86
N HIS A 175 10.14 -5.51 1.93
CA HIS A 175 9.88 -4.09 1.71
C HIS A 175 8.93 -3.51 2.76
N LEU A 176 9.21 -2.27 3.14
CA LEU A 176 8.36 -1.39 3.93
C LEU A 176 7.84 -0.27 3.01
N LEU A 177 6.52 -0.16 2.88
CA LEU A 177 5.88 0.77 1.96
C LEU A 177 5.07 1.81 2.73
N LEU A 178 5.35 3.08 2.44
CA LEU A 178 4.63 4.24 2.95
C LEU A 178 4.16 5.06 1.76
N GLY A 179 2.96 5.61 1.81
CA GLY A 179 2.47 6.39 0.69
C GLY A 179 1.13 7.02 0.95
N GLY A 180 0.64 7.76 -0.03
CA GLY A 180 -0.66 8.41 0.05
C GLY A 180 -1.18 8.71 -1.34
N ARG A 181 -2.50 8.61 -1.51
CA ARG A 181 -3.19 8.87 -2.77
C ARG A 181 -4.37 9.80 -2.52
N GLY A 182 -4.22 11.06 -2.90
CA GLY A 182 -5.33 12.00 -3.00
C GLY A 182 -5.84 12.14 -4.44
N GLU A 183 -6.79 13.04 -4.65
CA GLU A 183 -7.37 13.29 -5.99
C GLU A 183 -6.33 13.78 -7.01
N ILE A 184 -5.43 14.66 -6.57
CA ILE A 184 -4.46 15.36 -7.43
C ILE A 184 -3.04 14.84 -7.21
N PHE A 185 -2.68 14.43 -6.00
CA PHE A 185 -1.30 14.11 -5.64
C PHE A 185 -1.17 12.68 -5.11
N THR A 186 -0.14 11.97 -5.57
CA THR A 186 0.22 10.64 -5.09
C THR A 186 1.70 10.62 -4.75
N TRP A 187 2.06 9.99 -3.64
CA TRP A 187 3.45 9.80 -3.26
C TRP A 187 3.67 8.40 -2.68
N SER A 188 4.89 7.91 -2.78
CA SER A 188 5.30 6.65 -2.17
C SER A 188 6.77 6.68 -1.76
N ILE A 189 7.07 5.94 -0.70
CA ILE A 189 8.41 5.61 -0.23
C ILE A 189 8.47 4.08 -0.10
N ASP A 190 9.49 3.49 -0.71
CA ASP A 190 9.79 2.06 -0.68
C ASP A 190 11.15 1.87 0.00
N LEU A 191 11.20 1.14 1.11
CA LEU A 191 12.45 0.79 1.79
C LEU A 191 12.56 -0.73 1.83
N GLY A 192 13.54 -1.28 1.13
CA GLY A 192 13.72 -2.73 1.03
C GLY A 192 15.14 -3.20 1.32
N GLY A 193 15.30 -4.51 1.28
CA GLY A 193 16.61 -5.17 1.31
C GLY A 193 16.63 -6.31 0.31
N LEU A 194 17.81 -6.64 -0.24
CA LEU A 194 18.04 -7.79 -1.10
C LEU A 194 18.94 -8.78 -0.34
N PHE A 195 18.45 -10.00 -0.17
CA PHE A 195 19.14 -11.06 0.56
C PHE A 195 19.34 -12.27 -0.34
N HIS A 196 20.54 -12.39 -0.90
CA HIS A 196 20.94 -13.47 -1.79
C HIS A 196 21.45 -14.68 -1.01
N ASP A 197 21.09 -15.88 -1.47
CA ASP A 197 21.72 -17.11 -1.01
C ASP A 197 23.04 -17.43 -1.77
N SER A 198 23.23 -16.84 -2.95
CA SER A 198 24.45 -16.96 -3.76
C SER A 198 25.63 -16.16 -3.18
N GLU A 199 26.74 -16.10 -3.94
CA GLU A 199 27.90 -15.25 -3.62
C GLU A 199 27.66 -13.76 -3.94
N SER A 200 26.48 -13.41 -4.47
CA SER A 200 26.09 -12.03 -4.74
C SER A 200 25.91 -11.23 -3.45
N ALA A 201 26.29 -9.94 -3.48
CA ALA A 201 26.20 -9.07 -2.32
C ALA A 201 24.75 -8.74 -1.96
N SER A 202 24.43 -8.81 -0.66
CA SER A 202 23.19 -8.23 -0.15
C SER A 202 23.19 -6.71 -0.31
N ALA A 203 22.00 -6.12 -0.41
CA ALA A 203 21.85 -4.69 -0.59
C ALA A 203 20.64 -4.12 0.18
N LEU A 204 20.64 -2.82 0.42
CA LEU A 204 19.47 -2.06 0.82
C LEU A 204 18.92 -1.31 -0.39
N THR A 205 17.60 -1.30 -0.55
CA THR A 205 16.93 -0.58 -1.63
C THR A 205 16.10 0.56 -1.06
N TYR A 206 16.06 1.67 -1.79
CA TYR A 206 15.35 2.88 -1.42
C TYR A 206 14.65 3.42 -2.66
N GLY A 207 13.36 3.70 -2.56
CA GLY A 207 12.54 4.25 -3.61
C GLY A 207 11.74 5.43 -3.09
N GLY A 208 11.64 6.49 -3.88
CA GLY A 208 10.81 7.65 -3.60
C GLY A 208 10.10 8.10 -4.86
N GLY A 209 8.77 8.10 -4.85
CA GLY A 209 7.93 8.48 -5.97
C GLY A 209 6.99 9.62 -5.59
N ALA A 210 6.80 10.57 -6.49
CA ALA A 210 5.79 11.60 -6.39
C ALA A 210 5.15 11.83 -7.75
N GLY A 211 3.84 12.08 -7.78
CA GLY A 211 3.14 12.30 -9.03
C GLY A 211 1.84 13.07 -8.90
N LEU A 212 1.41 13.61 -10.03
CA LEU A 212 0.24 14.45 -10.18
C LEU A 212 -0.77 13.79 -11.12
N SER A 213 -2.00 13.63 -10.63
CA SER A 213 -3.17 13.21 -11.37
C SER A 213 -3.87 14.43 -11.96
N LEU A 214 -4.05 14.42 -13.28
CA LEU A 214 -4.62 15.50 -14.08
C LEU A 214 -5.86 14.99 -14.85
N TRP A 215 -6.80 15.89 -15.10
CA TRP A 215 -8.03 15.62 -15.86
C TRP A 215 -8.82 14.41 -15.33
N GLY A 216 -9.03 14.35 -14.01
CA GLY A 216 -9.75 13.26 -13.37
C GLY A 216 -9.03 11.91 -13.49
N GLY A 217 -7.71 11.90 -13.36
CA GLY A 217 -6.90 10.67 -13.42
C GLY A 217 -6.61 10.14 -14.82
N ARG A 218 -6.97 10.87 -15.88
CA ARG A 218 -6.66 10.46 -17.27
C ARG A 218 -5.18 10.57 -17.60
N LEU A 219 -4.50 11.55 -17.03
CA LEU A 219 -3.05 11.72 -17.15
C LEU A 219 -2.44 11.72 -15.76
N PHE A 220 -1.43 10.90 -15.55
CA PHE A 220 -0.59 10.89 -14.36
C PHE A 220 0.84 11.23 -14.76
N LEU A 221 1.42 12.25 -14.14
CA LEU A 221 2.83 12.62 -14.33
C LEU A 221 3.60 12.26 -13.07
N SER A 222 4.74 11.58 -13.19
CA SER A 222 5.52 11.13 -12.04
C SER A 222 7.00 11.51 -12.14
N THR A 223 7.63 11.58 -10.98
CA THR A 223 9.08 11.52 -10.81
C THR A 223 9.37 10.42 -9.78
N GLU A 224 10.40 9.63 -10.06
CA GLU A 224 10.77 8.46 -9.27
C GLU A 224 12.29 8.46 -9.09
N LEU A 225 12.76 8.33 -7.84
CA LEU A 225 14.16 8.12 -7.50
C LEU A 225 14.29 6.72 -6.92
N SER A 226 15.15 5.90 -7.49
CA SER A 226 15.50 4.58 -6.96
C SER A 226 16.98 4.54 -6.63
N ALA A 227 17.32 3.86 -5.53
CA ALA A 227 18.69 3.68 -5.11
C ALA A 227 18.89 2.29 -4.51
N THR A 228 20.05 1.70 -4.78
CA THR A 228 20.48 0.45 -4.18
C THR A 228 21.84 0.66 -3.56
N THR A 229 22.01 0.24 -2.30
CA THR A 229 23.29 0.28 -1.61
C THR A 229 23.75 -1.12 -1.22
N THR A 230 24.83 -1.62 -1.82
CA THR A 230 25.38 -2.92 -1.43
C THR A 230 26.05 -2.84 -0.07
N PHE A 231 26.06 -3.95 0.66
CA PHE A 231 26.84 -4.06 1.89
C PHE A 231 27.48 -5.44 2.00
N HIS A 232 28.72 -5.47 2.49
CA HIS A 232 29.47 -6.71 2.66
C HIS A 232 29.34 -7.28 4.08
N GLU A 233 29.00 -8.57 4.16
CA GLU A 233 29.31 -9.54 5.23
C GLU A 233 28.80 -9.40 6.68
N MET A 234 28.37 -8.24 7.21
CA MET A 234 27.97 -8.18 8.63
C MET A 234 26.62 -8.86 8.93
N VAL A 235 25.63 -8.75 8.03
CA VAL A 235 24.28 -9.29 8.27
C VAL A 235 24.19 -10.77 7.85
N THR A 236 24.84 -11.15 6.75
CA THR A 236 24.84 -12.52 6.22
C THR A 236 25.47 -13.52 7.20
N ALA A 237 26.52 -13.14 7.93
CA ALA A 237 27.15 -14.00 8.95
C ALA A 237 26.23 -14.27 10.15
N ALA A 238 25.43 -13.28 10.57
CA ALA A 238 24.46 -13.42 11.64
C ALA A 238 23.29 -14.35 11.27
N PHE A 239 22.87 -14.33 10.00
CA PHE A 239 21.81 -15.21 9.50
C PHE A 239 22.30 -16.63 9.12
N LYS A 240 23.52 -16.79 8.59
CA LYS A 240 24.06 -18.08 8.13
C LYS A 240 24.86 -18.87 9.20
N GLY A 241 24.99 -18.35 10.43
CA GLY A 241 25.60 -19.07 11.57
C GLY A 241 27.07 -19.44 11.38
N ARG A 242 27.82 -18.71 10.55
CA ARG A 242 29.24 -19.00 10.25
C ARG A 242 30.19 -18.15 11.11
N GLU A 243 31.30 -18.74 11.54
CA GLU A 243 32.32 -18.07 12.35
C GLU A 243 33.06 -16.99 11.55
N TYR A 244 33.09 -15.78 12.10
CA TYR A 244 33.57 -14.56 11.45
C TYR A 244 35.10 -14.40 11.60
N LYS A 245 35.80 -14.15 10.48
CA LYS A 245 37.16 -13.62 10.46
C LYS A 245 37.14 -12.24 9.77
N PRO A 246 37.36 -11.13 10.50
CA PRO A 246 37.30 -9.80 9.91
C PRO A 246 38.44 -9.61 8.90
N GLN A 247 38.11 -9.33 7.64
CA GLN A 247 39.01 -8.60 6.75
C GLN A 247 38.36 -7.25 6.44
N LEU A 248 38.86 -6.21 7.10
CA LEU A 248 38.61 -4.84 6.64
C LEU A 248 39.31 -4.67 5.28
N SER A 249 38.55 -4.79 4.20
CA SER A 249 38.92 -4.19 2.92
C SER A 249 37.75 -3.36 2.44
N GLY A 250 38.01 -2.07 2.18
CA GLY A 250 37.06 -1.21 1.48
C GLY A 250 36.52 -1.89 0.23
N GLU A 251 35.25 -1.63 -0.02
CA GLU A 251 34.37 -2.26 -0.99
C GLU A 251 34.94 -2.13 -2.43
N PHE A 252 35.58 -3.19 -2.93
CA PHE A 252 36.10 -3.30 -4.29
C PHE A 252 35.72 -4.68 -4.87
N VAL A 253 35.29 -4.75 -6.13
CA VAL A 253 35.16 -6.00 -6.87
C VAL A 253 36.57 -6.43 -7.18
N TYR A 254 36.97 -7.52 -6.53
CA TYR A 254 38.19 -8.24 -6.88
C TYR A 254 37.95 -8.96 -8.22
N VAL A 255 38.09 -8.27 -9.34
CA VAL A 255 38.39 -8.97 -10.60
C VAL A 255 39.75 -9.61 -10.39
N LYS A 256 39.78 -10.93 -10.16
CA LYS A 256 41.01 -11.69 -9.92
C LYS A 256 41.75 -11.91 -11.25
N ALA A 257 42.10 -10.81 -11.91
CA ALA A 257 43.00 -10.77 -13.05
C ALA A 257 44.33 -10.17 -12.58
N ALA A 258 45.35 -11.02 -12.48
CA ALA A 258 46.75 -10.59 -12.31
C ALA A 258 47.07 -9.66 -11.11
N ASN A 259 46.47 -9.93 -9.92
CA ASN A 259 46.96 -9.42 -8.64
C ASN A 259 46.93 -7.86 -8.48
N ARG A 260 46.00 -7.16 -9.13
CA ARG A 260 45.82 -5.69 -9.03
C ARG A 260 44.34 -5.30 -8.90
N SER A 261 44.05 -4.28 -8.09
CA SER A 261 42.69 -3.81 -7.80
C SER A 261 42.18 -2.76 -8.81
N ILE A 262 40.88 -2.84 -9.12
CA ILE A 262 40.11 -1.83 -9.86
C ILE A 262 39.41 -0.93 -8.84
N ARG A 263 39.33 0.37 -9.14
CA ARG A 263 38.62 1.36 -8.33
C ARG A 263 37.30 1.67 -9.02
N GLN A 264 36.24 0.95 -8.66
CA GLN A 264 34.87 1.23 -9.12
C GLN A 264 33.97 1.26 -7.88
N ASP A 265 33.14 2.30 -7.73
CA ASP A 265 32.20 2.41 -6.61
C ASP A 265 31.12 1.34 -6.78
N ILE A 266 31.23 0.25 -6.03
CA ILE A 266 30.28 -0.88 -6.10
C ILE A 266 29.07 -0.63 -5.21
N GLY A 267 29.21 0.34 -4.30
CA GLY A 267 28.34 0.54 -3.16
C GLY A 267 26.99 1.14 -3.49
N HIS A 268 26.84 1.97 -4.53
CA HIS A 268 25.64 2.82 -4.68
C HIS A 268 25.18 2.96 -6.13
N ASN A 269 24.02 2.42 -6.44
CA ASN A 269 23.26 2.68 -7.65
C ASN A 269 22.20 3.74 -7.33
N VAL A 270 22.07 4.78 -8.15
CA VAL A 270 20.97 5.75 -8.04
C VAL A 270 20.46 6.06 -9.43
N GLU A 271 19.16 5.92 -9.66
CA GLU A 271 18.48 6.25 -10.92
C GLU A 271 17.34 7.24 -10.65
N LEU A 272 17.13 8.16 -11.59
CA LEU A 272 16.02 9.12 -11.58
C LEU A 272 15.20 8.93 -12.84
N LEU A 273 13.89 8.73 -12.70
CA LEU A 273 12.95 8.60 -13.80
C LEU A 273 11.88 9.69 -13.75
N PHE A 274 11.55 10.24 -14.91
CA PHE A 274 10.37 11.05 -15.12
C PHE A 274 9.38 10.26 -15.97
N GLY A 275 8.17 10.10 -15.47
CA GLY A 275 7.14 9.26 -16.07
C GLY A 275 5.89 10.04 -16.45
N ALA A 276 5.18 9.51 -17.44
CA ALA A 276 3.81 9.87 -17.77
C ALA A 276 3.01 8.59 -18.02
N ARG A 277 1.80 8.53 -17.48
CA ARG A 277 0.84 7.45 -17.72
C ARG A 277 -0.49 8.03 -18.16
N VAL A 278 -1.05 7.48 -19.22
CA VAL A 278 -2.35 7.88 -19.77
C VAL A 278 -3.32 6.71 -19.73
N ARG A 279 -4.54 6.96 -19.25
CA ARG A 279 -5.66 6.03 -19.36
C ARG A 279 -6.22 6.15 -20.78
N LEU A 280 -6.02 5.12 -21.59
CA LEU A 280 -6.42 5.09 -23.00
C LEU A 280 -7.91 4.77 -23.14
N LEU A 281 -8.33 3.74 -22.40
CA LEU A 281 -9.70 3.22 -22.32
C LEU A 281 -9.95 2.83 -20.86
N GLU A 282 -11.19 2.48 -20.56
CA GLU A 282 -11.52 1.88 -19.27
C GLU A 282 -10.71 0.60 -19.06
N GLY A 283 -10.01 0.51 -17.93
CA GLY A 283 -9.12 -0.60 -17.62
C GLY A 283 -7.84 -0.70 -18.46
N VAL A 284 -7.53 0.21 -19.40
CA VAL A 284 -6.29 0.15 -20.21
C VAL A 284 -5.50 1.44 -20.06
N SER A 285 -4.23 1.32 -19.69
CA SER A 285 -3.31 2.45 -19.58
C SER A 285 -1.99 2.18 -20.31
N ALA A 286 -1.39 3.26 -20.81
CA ALA A 286 -0.04 3.25 -21.36
C ALA A 286 0.85 4.18 -20.55
N GLY A 287 2.08 3.74 -20.26
CA GLY A 287 3.09 4.48 -19.52
C GLY A 287 4.37 4.65 -20.35
N LEU A 288 5.03 5.78 -20.17
CA LEU A 288 6.38 6.03 -20.67
C LEU A 288 7.17 6.73 -19.56
N ALA A 289 8.38 6.26 -19.27
CA ALA A 289 9.30 6.94 -18.38
C ALA A 289 10.71 6.96 -18.98
N ALA A 290 11.48 7.98 -18.63
CA ALA A 290 12.89 8.05 -18.99
C ALA A 290 13.67 8.87 -17.97
N GLY A 291 14.97 8.58 -17.87
CA GLY A 291 15.87 9.42 -17.10
C GLY A 291 17.27 8.84 -16.93
N PRO A 292 18.15 9.55 -16.22
CA PRO A 292 19.56 9.20 -16.10
C PRO A 292 19.85 8.31 -14.88
N GLY A 293 20.94 7.56 -14.97
CA GLY A 293 21.67 7.15 -13.77
C GLY A 293 22.42 8.34 -13.16
N LEU A 294 22.39 8.44 -11.84
CA LEU A 294 23.05 9.50 -11.07
C LEU A 294 24.38 9.04 -10.47
N THR A 295 24.70 7.74 -10.55
CA THR A 295 25.97 7.16 -10.13
C THR A 295 26.56 6.24 -11.21
N SER A 296 27.77 5.75 -11.00
CA SER A 296 28.49 4.84 -11.90
C SER A 296 28.65 3.42 -11.33
N GLY A 297 27.81 3.06 -10.36
CA GLY A 297 27.80 1.72 -9.77
C GLY A 297 27.41 0.65 -10.80
N ILE A 298 27.91 -0.57 -10.63
CA ILE A 298 27.63 -1.69 -11.55
C ILE A 298 26.12 -1.87 -11.71
N GLY A 299 25.63 -1.85 -12.94
CA GLY A 299 24.20 -1.97 -13.26
C GLY A 299 23.44 -0.64 -13.31
N THR A 300 24.07 0.49 -12.91
CA THR A 300 23.49 1.83 -13.12
C THR A 300 23.69 2.23 -14.58
N PRO A 301 22.63 2.44 -15.36
CA PRO A 301 22.76 2.87 -16.74
C PRO A 301 23.08 4.37 -16.84
N ALA A 302 23.69 4.78 -17.95
CA ALA A 302 23.80 6.19 -18.29
C ALA A 302 22.41 6.82 -18.49
N SER A 303 21.52 6.09 -19.15
CA SER A 303 20.11 6.43 -19.33
C SER A 303 19.23 5.19 -19.37
N ARG A 304 17.98 5.35 -18.93
CA ARG A 304 16.94 4.34 -19.05
C ARG A 304 15.70 4.91 -19.72
N ILE A 305 15.08 4.09 -20.55
CA ILE A 305 13.75 4.35 -21.12
C ILE A 305 12.86 3.15 -20.79
N VAL A 306 11.65 3.41 -20.32
CA VAL A 306 10.65 2.41 -19.94
C VAL A 306 9.36 2.72 -20.67
N ALA A 307 8.74 1.73 -21.31
CA ALA A 307 7.40 1.83 -21.85
C ALA A 307 6.54 0.66 -21.36
N ALA A 308 5.29 0.94 -21.01
CA ALA A 308 4.38 -0.05 -20.44
C ALA A 308 3.00 0.04 -21.08
N LEU A 309 2.37 -1.11 -21.31
CA LEU A 309 0.95 -1.23 -21.59
C LEU A 309 0.33 -2.13 -20.53
N SER A 310 -0.63 -1.59 -19.80
CA SER A 310 -1.23 -2.24 -18.65
C SER A 310 -2.75 -2.36 -18.82
N TRP A 311 -3.27 -3.48 -18.36
CA TRP A 311 -4.69 -3.77 -18.28
C TRP A 311 -5.08 -4.09 -16.83
N GLU A 312 -6.22 -3.57 -16.40
CA GLU A 312 -6.91 -3.90 -15.16
C GLU A 312 -8.37 -4.20 -15.48
N LEU A 313 -8.95 -5.17 -14.78
CA LEU A 313 -10.38 -5.43 -14.88
C LEU A 313 -11.13 -4.20 -14.36
N PRO A 314 -11.95 -3.51 -15.19
CA PRO A 314 -12.80 -2.43 -14.73
C PRO A 314 -13.63 -2.92 -13.54
N GLN A 315 -13.58 -2.19 -12.44
CA GLN A 315 -14.47 -2.44 -11.32
C GLN A 315 -15.73 -1.65 -11.61
N ASP A 316 -16.87 -2.34 -11.68
CA ASP A 316 -18.15 -1.67 -11.55
C ASP A 316 -18.15 -1.12 -10.12
N ASP A 317 -17.97 0.18 -9.96
CA ASP A 317 -18.19 0.86 -8.70
C ASP A 317 -19.67 0.64 -8.34
N GLU A 318 -19.99 -0.47 -7.67
CA GLU A 318 -21.18 -0.52 -6.82
C GLU A 318 -20.96 0.58 -5.79
N GLU A 319 -21.48 1.76 -6.14
CA GLU A 319 -21.61 3.00 -5.41
C GLU A 319 -21.25 2.79 -3.94
N ARG A 320 -19.95 2.95 -3.60
CA ARG A 320 -19.50 2.91 -2.21
C ARG A 320 -20.18 4.09 -1.55
N VAL A 321 -21.32 3.81 -0.91
CA VAL A 321 -22.12 4.85 -0.29
C VAL A 321 -21.23 5.49 0.80
N PRO A 322 -20.98 6.80 0.75
CA PRO A 322 -20.16 7.47 1.75
C PRO A 322 -20.62 7.13 3.17
N ASP A 323 -19.67 6.86 4.05
CA ASP A 323 -19.84 6.54 5.47
C ASP A 323 -18.64 7.19 6.19
N ALA A 324 -18.81 8.44 6.62
CA ALA A 324 -17.73 9.34 7.02
C ALA A 324 -17.20 9.08 8.44
N ASP A 325 -17.97 8.41 9.30
CA ASP A 325 -17.53 7.99 10.63
C ASP A 325 -17.28 6.48 10.78
N GLY A 326 -17.65 5.69 9.76
CA GLY A 326 -17.30 4.28 9.63
C GLY A 326 -18.12 3.36 10.53
N ASP A 327 -19.33 3.77 10.92
CA ASP A 327 -20.18 3.01 11.83
C ASP A 327 -21.08 1.97 11.13
N GLY A 328 -21.03 1.92 9.80
CA GLY A 328 -21.79 0.99 8.96
C GLY A 328 -23.15 1.53 8.50
N VAL A 329 -23.50 2.78 8.82
CA VAL A 329 -24.64 3.52 8.29
C VAL A 329 -24.13 4.54 7.27
N ALA A 330 -24.65 4.49 6.05
CA ALA A 330 -24.30 5.46 5.02
C ALA A 330 -24.66 6.90 5.43
N ASP A 331 -23.83 7.89 5.08
CA ASP A 331 -24.02 9.34 5.35
C ASP A 331 -25.41 9.85 4.99
N ALA A 332 -25.99 9.32 3.90
CA ALA A 332 -27.32 9.71 3.44
C ALA A 332 -28.46 9.16 4.33
N SER A 333 -28.18 8.13 5.12
CA SER A 333 -29.09 7.45 6.06
C SER A 333 -28.65 7.58 7.52
N ASP A 334 -27.52 8.22 7.78
CA ASP A 334 -26.96 8.47 9.11
C ASP A 334 -27.45 9.83 9.63
N ALA A 335 -27.95 9.83 10.85
CA ALA A 335 -28.37 11.02 11.56
C ALA A 335 -27.19 11.84 12.10
N CYS A 336 -26.03 11.21 12.30
CA CYS A 336 -24.81 11.82 12.81
C CYS A 336 -23.59 11.46 11.94
N PRO A 337 -23.48 11.92 10.68
CA PRO A 337 -22.45 11.49 9.70
C PRO A 337 -20.97 11.67 10.10
N TYR A 338 -20.68 12.25 11.25
CA TYR A 338 -19.32 12.51 11.74
C TYR A 338 -19.09 12.00 13.17
N ALA A 339 -20.01 11.19 13.71
CA ALA A 339 -19.94 10.70 15.08
C ALA A 339 -20.48 9.28 15.17
N SER A 340 -19.57 8.30 15.26
CA SER A 340 -19.89 6.88 15.14
C SER A 340 -20.96 6.40 16.14
N GLY A 341 -22.04 5.80 15.64
CA GLY A 341 -23.12 5.23 16.42
C GLY A 341 -23.41 3.76 16.09
N GLN A 342 -24.64 3.32 16.37
CA GLN A 342 -25.10 1.98 15.97
C GLN A 342 -26.25 2.12 14.97
N GLN A 343 -26.30 1.19 14.01
CA GLN A 343 -27.45 1.09 13.12
C GLN A 343 -28.71 0.67 13.90
N ARG A 344 -29.73 1.54 13.89
CA ARG A 344 -31.02 1.27 14.54
C ARG A 344 -32.11 1.27 13.50
N SER A 345 -32.88 0.18 13.41
CA SER A 345 -33.97 0.07 12.44
C SER A 345 -35.01 1.16 12.65
N ALA A 346 -35.11 2.08 11.70
CA ALA A 346 -36.12 3.14 11.61
C ALA A 346 -36.14 4.18 12.76
N SER A 347 -34.98 4.46 13.38
CA SER A 347 -34.84 5.57 14.34
C SER A 347 -34.25 6.81 13.66
N ALA A 348 -34.71 8.00 14.04
CA ALA A 348 -34.12 9.28 13.66
C ALA A 348 -32.70 9.50 14.22
N GLN A 349 -32.16 8.52 14.95
CA GLN A 349 -30.83 8.52 15.55
C GLN A 349 -29.99 7.31 15.11
N SER A 350 -30.38 6.65 14.02
CA SER A 350 -29.51 5.62 13.44
C SER A 350 -28.18 6.28 13.08
N GLY A 351 -27.10 5.70 13.58
CA GLY A 351 -25.73 6.17 13.39
C GLY A 351 -25.25 7.25 14.37
N CYS A 352 -26.07 7.67 15.34
CA CYS A 352 -25.62 8.53 16.43
C CYS A 352 -25.12 7.73 17.66
N PRO A 353 -24.09 8.21 18.39
CA PRO A 353 -23.64 7.59 19.63
C PRO A 353 -24.69 7.74 20.72
N GLU A 354 -24.77 6.73 21.59
CA GLU A 354 -25.54 6.80 22.82
C GLU A 354 -24.83 7.71 23.83
N VAL A 355 -25.45 8.85 24.16
CA VAL A 355 -24.98 9.77 25.19
C VAL A 355 -25.89 9.72 26.42
N ASP A 356 -25.26 9.86 27.59
CA ASP A 356 -25.86 9.94 28.92
C ASP A 356 -25.12 11.09 29.64
N PRO A 357 -25.49 12.35 29.40
CA PRO A 357 -24.71 13.50 29.82
C PRO A 357 -24.66 13.67 31.35
N ASP A 358 -25.70 13.27 32.05
CA ASP A 358 -25.80 13.39 33.51
C ASP A 358 -25.31 12.14 34.27
N GLY A 359 -25.21 11.00 33.59
CA GLY A 359 -24.71 9.73 34.11
C GLY A 359 -25.69 9.05 35.05
N ASP A 360 -27.00 9.20 34.83
CA ASP A 360 -28.05 8.55 35.64
C ASP A 360 -28.41 7.13 35.15
N GLY A 361 -27.92 6.75 33.97
CA GLY A 361 -28.11 5.44 33.35
C GLY A 361 -29.30 5.36 32.40
N VAL A 362 -30.08 6.43 32.21
CA VAL A 362 -30.99 6.65 31.08
C VAL A 362 -30.23 7.42 30.00
N LYS A 363 -30.35 6.99 28.74
CA LYS A 363 -29.60 7.58 27.63
C LYS A 363 -30.53 8.42 26.78
N GLU A 364 -30.02 9.44 26.12
CA GLU A 364 -30.79 10.16 25.11
C GLU A 364 -31.20 9.20 23.96
N PRO A 365 -32.45 9.26 23.47
CA PRO A 365 -33.52 10.24 23.73
C PRO A 365 -34.52 9.78 24.81
N ASP A 366 -34.26 8.66 25.48
CA ASP A 366 -35.19 8.08 26.44
C ASP A 366 -35.19 8.84 27.78
N ASP A 367 -34.25 9.77 27.96
CA ASP A 367 -34.12 10.67 29.10
C ASP A 367 -34.92 11.97 28.90
N ALA A 368 -35.88 12.23 29.79
CA ALA A 368 -36.68 13.44 29.82
C ALA A 368 -35.97 14.65 30.45
N CYS A 369 -34.87 14.42 31.19
CA CYS A 369 -34.07 15.43 31.87
C CYS A 369 -32.55 15.26 31.60
N PRO A 370 -32.07 15.42 30.34
CA PRO A 370 -30.70 15.05 29.92
C PRO A 370 -29.54 15.70 30.69
N ASP A 371 -29.80 16.79 31.41
CA ASP A 371 -28.81 17.56 32.16
C ASP A 371 -28.93 17.38 33.70
N GLU A 372 -29.89 16.60 34.19
CA GLU A 372 -30.22 16.48 35.62
C GLU A 372 -30.42 15.03 36.09
N ARG A 373 -29.42 14.50 36.82
CA ARG A 373 -29.46 13.11 37.32
C ARG A 373 -30.78 12.71 37.97
N GLY A 374 -31.45 11.73 37.37
CA GLY A 374 -32.70 11.17 37.84
C GLY A 374 -32.67 9.68 38.13
N VAL A 375 -33.85 9.07 37.98
CA VAL A 375 -34.07 7.63 38.14
C VAL A 375 -34.84 7.09 36.95
N GLN A 376 -34.57 5.84 36.58
CA GLN A 376 -35.32 5.17 35.52
C GLN A 376 -36.77 4.97 35.96
N THR A 377 -37.73 5.45 35.18
CA THR A 377 -39.17 5.23 35.40
C THR A 377 -39.81 4.60 34.16
N LYS A 378 -41.06 4.17 34.29
CA LYS A 378 -41.83 3.63 33.14
C LYS A 378 -42.51 4.73 32.32
N SER A 379 -42.49 5.97 32.81
CA SER A 379 -43.25 7.07 32.24
C SER A 379 -42.33 7.93 31.40
N TRP A 380 -42.64 8.08 30.11
CA TRP A 380 -41.76 8.76 29.15
C TRP A 380 -41.45 10.22 29.51
N HIS A 381 -42.28 10.87 30.32
CA HIS A 381 -42.11 12.28 30.71
C HIS A 381 -41.36 12.47 32.03
N SER A 382 -41.05 11.39 32.74
CA SER A 382 -40.31 11.42 34.01
C SER A 382 -39.15 10.42 34.07
N ASN A 383 -38.92 9.67 32.99
CA ASN A 383 -37.80 8.75 32.89
C ASN A 383 -36.50 9.56 32.80
N GLY A 384 -35.57 9.33 33.73
CA GLY A 384 -34.31 10.08 33.79
C GLY A 384 -34.39 11.41 34.56
N CYS A 385 -35.57 11.78 35.07
CA CYS A 385 -35.74 12.99 35.87
C CYS A 385 -35.57 12.74 37.38
N PRO A 386 -35.11 13.74 38.15
CA PRO A 386 -35.16 13.70 39.61
C PRO A 386 -36.60 13.41 40.06
N SER A 387 -36.79 12.43 40.95
CA SER A 387 -38.13 12.00 41.37
C SER A 387 -38.95 13.18 41.91
N VAL A 388 -39.91 13.65 41.11
CA VAL A 388 -41.09 14.33 41.61
C VAL A 388 -42.06 13.23 42.01
N ASP A 389 -42.35 13.11 43.30
CA ASP A 389 -43.40 12.22 43.80
C ASP A 389 -44.70 12.59 43.05
N ASP A 390 -45.16 11.75 42.12
CA ASP A 390 -46.42 11.88 41.36
C ASP A 390 -47.08 10.48 41.34
N PRO A 391 -47.78 10.09 42.43
CA PRO A 391 -48.21 8.72 42.66
C PRO A 391 -49.29 8.23 41.68
N ASP A 392 -50.03 9.15 41.07
CA ASP A 392 -51.09 8.84 40.11
C ASP A 392 -50.71 9.11 38.65
N ASP A 393 -49.54 9.74 38.41
CA ASP A 393 -48.90 9.99 37.12
C ASP A 393 -49.75 10.89 36.22
N ASP A 394 -50.45 11.88 36.80
CA ASP A 394 -51.25 12.88 36.10
C ASP A 394 -50.45 14.11 35.59
N GLY A 395 -49.16 14.17 35.93
CA GLY A 395 -48.23 15.21 35.52
C GLY A 395 -48.16 16.39 36.49
N ILE A 396 -48.74 16.27 37.68
CA ILE A 396 -48.68 17.27 38.76
C ILE A 396 -47.94 16.63 39.95
N PRO A 397 -46.83 17.23 40.43
CA PRO A 397 -46.15 16.71 41.62
C PRO A 397 -47.10 16.68 42.83
N ASP A 398 -47.01 15.64 43.67
CA ASP A 398 -47.79 15.42 44.91
C ASP A 398 -47.85 16.68 45.78
N ALA A 399 -46.74 17.41 45.90
CA ALA A 399 -46.69 18.66 46.65
C ALA A 399 -47.62 19.78 46.10
N ALA A 400 -47.99 19.71 44.83
CA ALA A 400 -48.88 20.62 44.12
C ALA A 400 -50.23 19.98 43.73
N ASP A 401 -50.41 18.68 43.98
CA ASP A 401 -51.63 17.94 43.69
C ASP A 401 -52.58 17.93 44.90
N ALA A 402 -53.84 18.29 44.67
CA ALA A 402 -54.89 18.22 45.67
C ALA A 402 -55.47 16.82 45.84
N CYS A 403 -55.26 15.92 44.88
CA CYS A 403 -55.72 14.54 44.86
C CYS A 403 -54.61 13.53 44.48
N PRO A 404 -53.54 13.37 45.29
CA PRO A 404 -52.31 12.62 44.94
C PRO A 404 -52.43 11.16 44.48
N ASP A 405 -53.60 10.55 44.70
CA ASP A 405 -53.87 9.14 44.40
C ASP A 405 -54.88 8.99 43.24
N ARG A 406 -55.29 10.08 42.57
CA ARG A 406 -56.37 10.10 41.59
C ARG A 406 -56.11 11.12 40.48
N ARG A 407 -55.70 10.61 39.31
CA ARG A 407 -55.46 11.43 38.13
C ARG A 407 -56.51 12.50 37.86
N GLY A 408 -56.07 13.75 37.72
CA GLY A 408 -56.87 14.88 37.32
C GLY A 408 -56.20 15.71 36.22
N LYS A 409 -56.56 17.00 36.17
CA LYS A 409 -55.99 17.96 35.22
C LYS A 409 -55.45 19.17 35.97
N PRO A 410 -54.48 19.91 35.39
CA PRO A 410 -54.03 21.17 35.96
C PRO A 410 -55.17 22.18 36.10
N SER A 411 -55.30 22.79 37.29
CA SER A 411 -56.30 23.80 37.62
C SER A 411 -55.64 25.02 38.26
N LYS A 412 -56.19 26.21 37.98
CA LYS A 412 -55.77 27.44 38.68
C LYS A 412 -56.27 27.48 40.13
N ASP A 413 -57.31 26.72 40.46
CA ASP A 413 -57.71 26.54 41.84
C ASP A 413 -56.85 25.44 42.47
N ARG A 414 -56.02 25.84 43.45
CA ARG A 414 -55.14 24.92 44.18
C ARG A 414 -55.89 23.75 44.82
N ARG A 415 -57.19 23.90 45.14
CA ARG A 415 -58.00 22.82 45.74
C ARG A 415 -58.51 21.80 44.73
N ALA A 416 -58.37 22.08 43.45
CA ALA A 416 -58.85 21.25 42.36
C ALA A 416 -57.75 20.90 41.35
N ASN A 417 -56.50 21.31 41.62
CA ASN A 417 -55.34 20.99 40.80
C ASN A 417 -55.04 19.49 40.98
N GLY A 418 -55.14 18.71 39.91
CA GLY A 418 -54.92 17.25 39.92
C GLY A 418 -56.10 16.41 40.40
N CYS A 419 -57.28 17.00 40.63
CA CYS A 419 -58.49 16.25 40.94
C CYS A 419 -59.39 16.00 39.70
N PRO A 420 -60.00 14.81 39.55
CA PRO A 420 -60.86 14.47 38.41
C PRO A 420 -62.18 15.28 38.32
N ASP A 421 -62.64 15.87 39.43
CA ASP A 421 -63.97 16.51 39.55
C ASP A 421 -63.92 18.05 39.55
N ALA A 422 -63.10 18.66 38.70
CA ALA A 422 -63.02 20.13 38.56
C ALA A 422 -64.00 20.71 37.52
N ALA A 423 -65.17 20.09 37.31
CA ALA A 423 -66.15 20.54 36.32
C ALA A 423 -67.55 20.77 36.93
N GLY A 424 -67.69 21.81 37.77
CA GLY A 424 -68.99 22.39 38.21
C GLY A 424 -69.88 21.44 39.01
N ASP A 425 -70.73 21.81 39.97
CA ASP A 425 -71.35 23.07 40.34
C ASP A 425 -71.90 22.84 41.77
N GLY A 426 -71.94 23.88 42.61
CA GLY A 426 -72.67 23.77 43.88
C GLY A 426 -72.20 24.69 44.99
N ALA A 427 -72.34 26.00 44.81
CA ALA A 427 -72.54 26.87 45.96
C ALA A 427 -73.83 26.44 46.68
N PRO A 428 -73.85 26.24 48.01
CA PRO A 428 -75.12 26.14 48.72
C PRO A 428 -75.67 27.56 48.91
N THR A 429 -76.43 28.06 47.94
CA THR A 429 -77.39 29.14 48.20
C THR A 429 -78.68 28.52 48.70
N GLY A 430 -79.13 28.94 49.88
CA GLY A 430 -80.31 28.38 50.53
C GLY A 430 -81.66 28.80 49.93
N VAL A 431 -82.67 28.03 50.38
CA VAL A 431 -84.07 28.39 50.72
C VAL A 431 -85.21 28.21 49.66
N SER A 432 -86.10 27.25 49.99
CA SER A 432 -87.59 27.15 49.85
C SER A 432 -88.26 26.81 48.49
N PRO A 433 -89.56 26.36 48.44
CA PRO A 433 -90.54 25.93 49.48
C PRO A 433 -91.18 24.51 49.23
N GLY A 434 -92.10 24.06 50.12
CA GLY A 434 -92.87 22.78 50.07
C GLY A 434 -93.87 22.64 48.89
N PRO A 435 -94.64 21.53 48.75
CA PRO A 435 -95.72 21.17 49.70
C PRO A 435 -95.92 19.66 49.94
N GLY A 436 -96.75 19.31 50.94
CA GLY A 436 -97.23 17.94 51.20
C GLY A 436 -97.56 17.70 52.67
#